data_AF-A0A9P6V3R2-F1
#
_entry.id   AF-A0A9P6V3R2-F1
#
_cell.length_a   1.000
_cell.length_b   1.000
_cell.length_c   1.000
_cell.angle_alpha   90.00
_cell.angle_beta   90.00
_cell.angle_gamma   90.00
#
_symmetry.space_group_name_H-M   'P 1'
#
loop_
_entity.id
_entity.type
_entity.pdbx_description
1 polymer ?
#
loop_
_entity_poly.entity_id
_entity_poly.type
_entity_poly.pdbx_seq_one_letter_code
_entity_poly.pdbx_strand_id
1 'polypeptide(L)'
;MTTITASPLNKQLARFKEIHVGGAQYLDRLTAGDREAIPLLVQVGKLIDSIYIRQHWSGNEALHAYIMGQDPREAKLELGLELFKGPWGLDEEKFIKSIKEQDKDGHVHQKIHIPHEPPQHGNYYPDDIKKQEYLDWVASLEGQDKLDAESYYHVVKRDAKTGKLYAVPYSVEYKDFLAPAAELMTQAARLVSDQSLAKFLKSRADSFISNEYVQSDVDWLRISKESALDVTAGPYE
;
A
#
# COMPACT_ATOMS: atom_id res chain seq x y z
N MET A 1 20.73 -35.59 16.93
CA MET A 1 20.29 -34.22 17.28
C MET A 1 20.21 -33.42 15.99
N THR A 2 19.04 -33.39 15.36
CA THR A 2 18.79 -32.58 14.17
C THR A 2 18.68 -31.14 14.65
N THR A 3 19.66 -30.30 14.32
CA THR A 3 19.55 -28.86 14.51
C THR A 3 18.35 -28.38 13.72
N ILE A 4 17.25 -28.07 14.40
CA ILE A 4 16.06 -27.48 13.78
C ILE A 4 16.47 -26.07 13.36
N THR A 5 16.92 -25.91 12.12
CA THR A 5 17.15 -24.60 11.53
C THR A 5 15.81 -23.87 11.49
N ALA A 6 15.71 -22.76 12.22
CA ALA A 6 14.54 -21.90 12.17
C ALA A 6 14.24 -21.52 10.70
N SER A 7 12.95 -21.59 10.30
CA SER A 7 12.52 -21.12 8.97
C SER A 7 13.00 -19.67 8.74
N PRO A 8 13.28 -19.26 7.49
CA PRO A 8 13.71 -17.89 7.19
C PRO A 8 12.82 -16.84 7.87
N LEU A 9 11.51 -17.01 7.78
CA LEU A 9 10.52 -16.16 8.46
C LEU A 9 10.72 -16.10 9.98
N ASN A 10 10.96 -17.22 10.66
CA ASN A 10 11.19 -17.22 12.12
C ASN A 10 12.44 -16.43 12.50
N LYS A 11 13.51 -16.52 11.69
CA LYS A 11 14.75 -15.75 11.95
C LYS A 11 14.51 -14.26 11.78
N GLN A 12 13.73 -13.87 10.78
CA GLN A 12 13.41 -12.48 10.52
C GLN A 12 12.48 -11.91 11.59
N LEU A 13 11.40 -12.61 11.95
CA LEU A 13 10.47 -12.18 13.01
C LEU A 13 11.17 -12.04 14.38
N ALA A 14 12.18 -12.86 14.67
CA ALA A 14 12.95 -12.75 15.92
C ALA A 14 13.76 -11.45 16.04
N ARG A 15 13.94 -10.69 14.95
CA ARG A 15 14.58 -9.37 14.97
C ARG A 15 13.62 -8.26 15.44
N PHE A 16 12.32 -8.54 15.48
CA PHE A 16 11.30 -7.62 15.96
C PHE A 16 10.97 -7.91 17.42
N LYS A 17 11.12 -6.89 18.26
CA LYS A 17 10.62 -6.94 19.64
C LYS A 17 9.18 -6.46 19.65
N GLU A 18 8.28 -7.31 20.11
CA GLU A 18 6.91 -6.90 20.36
C GLU A 18 6.87 -5.82 21.44
N ILE A 19 6.25 -4.68 21.12
CA ILE A 19 6.02 -3.58 22.03
C ILE A 19 4.54 -3.22 22.00
N HIS A 20 3.95 -3.05 23.18
CA HIS A 20 2.59 -2.56 23.26
C HIS A 20 2.59 -1.04 23.12
N VAL A 21 2.21 -0.54 21.95
CA VAL A 21 2.01 0.89 21.72
C VAL A 21 0.64 1.27 22.30
N GLY A 22 0.64 1.80 23.53
CA GLY A 22 -0.56 2.29 24.19
C GLY A 22 -0.83 3.77 23.89
N GLY A 23 -2.08 4.19 24.09
CA GLY A 23 -2.48 5.60 24.02
C GLY A 23 -3.61 5.97 24.99
N ALA A 24 -4.00 5.04 25.86
CA ALA A 24 -5.15 5.20 26.76
C ALA A 24 -5.02 6.41 27.69
N GLN A 25 -3.79 6.73 28.11
CA GLN A 25 -3.46 7.87 28.97
C GLN A 25 -3.61 9.24 28.31
N TYR A 26 -3.86 9.30 27.00
CA TYR A 26 -4.08 10.54 26.26
C TYR A 26 -5.54 10.72 25.83
N LEU A 27 -6.40 9.72 26.07
CA LEU A 27 -7.81 9.77 25.64
C LEU A 27 -8.57 10.90 26.33
N ASP A 28 -8.20 11.27 27.56
CA ASP A 28 -8.76 12.39 28.32
C ASP A 28 -8.57 13.76 27.63
N ARG A 29 -7.57 13.89 26.76
CA ARG A 29 -7.30 15.09 25.95
C ARG A 29 -8.18 15.20 24.70
N LEU A 30 -8.87 14.12 24.35
CA LEU A 30 -9.66 14.02 23.13
C LEU A 30 -11.12 14.33 23.42
N THR A 31 -11.73 15.15 22.57
CA THR A 31 -13.19 15.34 22.60
C THR A 31 -13.92 14.04 22.23
N ALA A 32 -15.22 13.97 22.49
CA ALA A 32 -16.02 12.83 22.06
C ALA A 32 -15.93 12.61 20.53
N GLY A 33 -15.98 13.69 19.75
CA GLY A 33 -15.86 13.63 18.29
C GLY A 33 -14.48 13.16 17.82
N ASP A 34 -13.39 13.61 18.45
CA ASP A 34 -12.04 13.13 18.11
C ASP A 34 -11.92 11.62 18.37
N ARG A 35 -12.50 11.10 19.46
CA ARG A 35 -12.51 9.66 19.77
C ARG A 35 -13.31 8.86 18.74
N GLU A 36 -14.40 9.42 18.22
CA GLU A 36 -15.20 8.80 17.16
C GLU A 36 -14.51 8.85 15.79
N ALA A 37 -13.67 9.87 15.53
CA ALA A 37 -12.92 9.99 14.29
C ALA A 37 -11.78 8.95 14.16
N ILE A 38 -11.11 8.60 15.27
CA ILE A 38 -9.98 7.66 15.29
C ILE A 38 -10.25 6.33 14.58
N PRO A 39 -11.32 5.56 14.90
CA PRO A 39 -11.55 4.29 14.23
C PRO A 39 -11.79 4.44 12.72
N LEU A 40 -12.29 5.59 12.25
CA LEU A 40 -12.41 5.87 10.81
C LEU A 40 -11.04 6.11 10.20
N LEU A 41 -10.18 6.90 10.85
CA LEU A 41 -8.81 7.18 10.39
C LEU A 41 -7.91 5.93 10.42
N VAL A 42 -8.13 5.02 11.39
CA VAL A 42 -7.47 3.70 11.41
C VAL A 42 -7.90 2.85 10.21
N GLN A 43 -9.18 2.90 9.82
CA GLN A 43 -9.64 2.22 8.61
C GLN A 43 -9.05 2.83 7.33
N VAL A 44 -8.87 4.15 7.27
CA VAL A 44 -8.11 4.80 6.20
C VAL A 44 -6.69 4.22 6.12
N GLY A 45 -5.98 4.13 7.24
CA GLY A 45 -4.64 3.53 7.30
C GLY A 45 -4.59 2.10 6.71
N LYS A 46 -5.57 1.25 7.03
CA LYS A 46 -5.67 -0.11 6.47
C LYS A 46 -5.91 -0.15 4.97
N LEU A 47 -6.65 0.82 4.44
CA LEU A 47 -6.85 0.95 3.00
C LEU A 47 -5.54 1.39 2.32
N ILE A 48 -4.77 2.29 2.94
CA ILE A 48 -3.45 2.69 2.44
C ILE A 48 -2.46 1.52 2.49
N ASP A 49 -2.47 0.70 3.56
CA ASP A 49 -1.69 -0.54 3.62
C ASP A 49 -1.99 -1.47 2.43
N SER A 50 -3.26 -1.58 2.05
CA SER A 50 -3.70 -2.40 0.91
C SER A 50 -3.16 -1.87 -0.43
N ILE A 51 -3.13 -0.54 -0.60
CA ILE A 51 -2.50 0.11 -1.75
C ILE A 51 -1.01 -0.20 -1.78
N TYR A 52 -0.30 -0.05 -0.66
CA TYR A 52 1.14 -0.31 -0.60
C TYR A 52 1.47 -1.78 -0.91
N ILE A 53 0.67 -2.73 -0.42
CA ILE A 53 0.81 -4.15 -0.78
C ILE A 53 0.68 -4.34 -2.30
N ARG A 54 -0.30 -3.71 -2.94
CA ARG A 54 -0.47 -3.76 -4.40
C ARG A 54 0.69 -3.10 -5.14
N GLN A 55 1.20 -1.97 -4.63
CA GLN A 55 2.34 -1.24 -5.18
C GLN A 55 3.66 -2.00 -5.06
N HIS A 56 3.86 -2.75 -3.98
CA HIS A 56 5.12 -3.43 -3.71
C HIS A 56 5.42 -4.55 -4.73
N TRP A 57 4.40 -5.32 -5.14
CA TRP A 57 4.55 -6.36 -6.14
C TRP A 57 3.23 -6.75 -6.80
N SER A 58 3.22 -6.90 -8.13
CA SER A 58 2.04 -7.31 -8.92
C SER A 58 1.43 -8.65 -8.47
N GLY A 59 2.25 -9.56 -7.93
CA GLY A 59 1.79 -10.87 -7.44
C GLY A 59 1.29 -10.88 -5.99
N ASN A 60 1.37 -9.76 -5.26
CA ASN A 60 1.03 -9.74 -3.84
C ASN A 60 -0.44 -10.06 -3.58
N GLU A 61 -1.37 -9.56 -4.41
CA GLU A 61 -2.80 -9.83 -4.21
C GLU A 61 -3.14 -11.31 -4.40
N ALA A 62 -2.57 -11.95 -5.43
CA ALA A 62 -2.73 -13.39 -5.65
C ALA A 62 -2.12 -14.21 -4.51
N LEU A 63 -0.96 -13.78 -4.00
CA LEU A 63 -0.30 -14.42 -2.86
C LEU A 63 -1.13 -14.29 -1.58
N HIS A 64 -1.61 -13.08 -1.26
CA HIS A 64 -2.48 -12.84 -0.12
C HIS A 64 -3.76 -13.68 -0.19
N ALA A 65 -4.44 -13.69 -1.35
CA ALA A 65 -5.63 -14.50 -1.56
C ALA A 65 -5.35 -16.00 -1.36
N TYR A 66 -4.22 -16.50 -1.87
CA TYR A 66 -3.82 -17.89 -1.69
C TYR A 66 -3.58 -18.25 -0.21
N ILE A 67 -2.86 -17.40 0.53
CA ILE A 67 -2.51 -17.66 1.93
C ILE A 67 -3.72 -17.52 2.85
N MET A 68 -4.55 -16.50 2.65
CA MET A 68 -5.76 -16.28 3.45
C MET A 68 -6.85 -17.33 3.17
N GLY A 69 -6.80 -18.00 2.03
CA GLY A 69 -7.68 -19.11 1.68
C GLY A 69 -7.26 -20.48 2.23
N GLN A 70 -6.11 -20.60 2.89
CA GLN A 70 -5.68 -21.87 3.50
C GLN A 70 -6.44 -22.15 4.81
N ASP A 71 -6.69 -23.43 5.09
CA ASP A 71 -7.24 -23.90 6.37
C ASP A 71 -6.49 -25.16 6.84
N PRO A 72 -5.76 -25.13 7.97
CA PRO A 72 -5.59 -24.00 8.88
C PRO A 72 -4.66 -22.91 8.31
N ARG A 73 -4.88 -21.65 8.73
CA ARG A 73 -3.98 -20.54 8.42
C ARG A 73 -2.72 -20.57 9.28
N GLU A 74 -1.57 -20.33 8.66
CA GLU A 74 -0.29 -20.18 9.38
C GLU A 74 -0.15 -18.76 9.95
N ALA A 75 -0.44 -18.58 11.24
CA ALA A 75 -0.45 -17.25 11.89
C ALA A 75 0.86 -16.45 11.73
N LYS A 76 2.02 -17.13 11.71
CA LYS A 76 3.30 -16.45 11.49
C LYS A 76 3.45 -15.94 10.07
N LEU A 77 2.89 -16.65 9.09
CA LEU A 77 2.91 -16.24 7.68
C LEU A 77 2.02 -15.01 7.46
N GLU A 78 0.86 -14.97 8.11
CA GLU A 78 -0.03 -13.80 8.15
C GLU A 78 0.69 -12.59 8.76
N LEU A 79 1.32 -12.75 9.92
CA LEU A 79 2.13 -11.68 10.55
C LEU A 79 3.30 -11.24 9.66
N GLY A 80 3.97 -12.18 8.99
CA GLY A 80 5.07 -11.87 8.07
C GLY A 80 4.61 -11.01 6.89
N LEU A 81 3.48 -11.37 6.26
CA LEU A 81 2.90 -10.57 5.19
C LEU A 81 2.44 -9.20 5.68
N GLU A 82 1.84 -9.11 6.87
CA GLU A 82 1.43 -7.84 7.45
C GLU A 82 2.62 -6.93 7.75
N LEU A 83 3.71 -7.48 8.27
CA LEU A 83 4.90 -6.71 8.65
C LEU A 83 5.71 -6.26 7.44
N PHE A 84 5.91 -7.16 6.48
CA PHE A 84 6.79 -6.91 5.33
C PHE A 84 6.06 -6.49 4.06
N LYS A 85 4.72 -6.55 4.06
CA LYS A 85 3.87 -6.15 2.94
C LYS A 85 4.21 -6.91 1.63
N GLY A 86 4.77 -8.11 1.76
CA GLY A 86 5.20 -8.96 0.66
C GLY A 86 5.96 -10.23 1.13
N PRO A 87 6.44 -11.07 0.19
CA PRO A 87 7.14 -12.33 0.49
C PRO A 87 8.63 -12.19 0.82
N TRP A 88 9.15 -10.97 0.83
CA TRP A 88 10.52 -10.61 1.19
C TRP A 88 10.49 -9.84 2.49
N GLY A 89 11.33 -10.18 3.46
CA GLY A 89 11.40 -9.42 4.71
C GLY A 89 12.65 -8.58 4.81
N LEU A 90 13.28 -8.56 5.98
CA LEU A 90 14.45 -7.72 6.22
C LEU A 90 15.59 -8.04 5.24
N ASP A 91 16.25 -6.99 4.75
CA ASP A 91 17.34 -7.09 3.78
C ASP A 91 16.91 -7.80 2.47
N GLU A 92 15.63 -7.69 2.13
CA GLU A 92 14.99 -8.30 0.95
C GLU A 92 15.07 -9.84 0.91
N GLU A 93 15.31 -10.48 2.07
CA GLU A 93 15.39 -11.94 2.15
C GLU A 93 14.01 -12.57 2.00
N LYS A 94 13.83 -13.29 0.89
CA LYS A 94 12.63 -14.07 0.59
C LYS A 94 12.35 -15.14 1.65
N PHE A 95 11.17 -15.08 2.27
CA PHE A 95 10.75 -16.06 3.27
C PHE A 95 9.60 -16.97 2.81
N ILE A 96 8.96 -16.67 1.68
CA ILE A 96 7.90 -17.50 1.07
C ILE A 96 8.43 -18.13 -0.22
N LYS A 97 8.35 -19.46 -0.34
CA LYS A 97 8.69 -20.16 -1.59
C LYS A 97 7.59 -19.99 -2.62
N SER A 98 7.94 -20.03 -3.90
CA SER A 98 6.95 -20.05 -4.99
C SER A 98 5.94 -21.18 -4.80
N ILE A 99 4.67 -20.86 -5.03
CA ILE A 99 3.56 -21.78 -4.79
C ILE A 99 3.40 -22.69 -6.00
N LYS A 100 3.34 -23.99 -5.75
CA LYS A 100 3.09 -25.02 -6.76
C LYS A 100 1.70 -25.61 -6.53
N GLU A 101 1.05 -26.00 -7.62
CA GLU A 101 -0.25 -26.68 -7.59
C GLU A 101 -0.13 -27.93 -8.45
N GLN A 102 -0.79 -29.00 -8.02
CA GLN A 102 -0.88 -30.24 -8.78
C GLN A 102 -2.25 -30.31 -9.44
N ASP A 103 -2.29 -30.53 -10.74
CA ASP A 103 -3.53 -30.76 -11.47
C ASP A 103 -4.14 -32.16 -11.16
N LYS A 104 -5.31 -32.43 -11.74
CA LYS A 104 -6.03 -33.70 -11.55
C LYS A 104 -5.29 -34.92 -12.14
N ASP A 105 -4.39 -34.68 -13.09
CA ASP A 105 -3.63 -35.72 -13.79
C ASP A 105 -2.25 -35.96 -13.14
N GLY A 106 -1.92 -35.20 -12.09
CA GLY A 106 -0.69 -35.35 -11.31
C GLY A 106 0.46 -34.44 -11.75
N HIS A 107 0.25 -33.55 -12.72
CA HIS A 107 1.29 -32.60 -13.13
C HIS A 107 1.37 -31.44 -12.14
N VAL A 108 2.59 -31.07 -11.77
CA VAL A 108 2.86 -29.96 -10.86
C VAL A 108 3.27 -28.72 -11.66
N HIS A 109 2.45 -27.66 -11.61
CA HIS A 109 2.76 -26.36 -12.19
C HIS A 109 3.06 -25.31 -11.11
N GLN A 110 3.81 -24.26 -11.46
CA GLN A 110 3.95 -23.10 -10.59
C GLN A 110 2.67 -22.26 -10.68
N LYS A 111 1.93 -22.17 -9.58
CA LYS A 111 0.72 -21.34 -9.48
C LYS A 111 1.07 -19.88 -9.25
N ILE A 112 2.01 -19.62 -8.34
CA ILE A 112 2.52 -18.27 -8.04
C ILE A 112 4.04 -18.31 -8.09
N HIS A 113 4.59 -17.69 -9.12
CA HIS A 113 6.02 -17.47 -9.20
C HIS A 113 6.41 -16.25 -8.36
N ILE A 114 7.03 -16.49 -7.21
CA ILE A 114 7.62 -15.41 -6.42
C ILE A 114 9.06 -15.21 -6.93
N PRO A 115 9.47 -14.00 -7.36
CA PRO A 115 10.86 -13.70 -7.71
C PRO A 115 11.83 -13.98 -6.55
N HIS A 116 13.14 -14.07 -6.82
CA HIS A 116 14.13 -14.25 -5.74
C HIS A 116 14.24 -12.98 -4.89
N GLU A 117 14.33 -11.83 -5.55
CA GLU A 117 14.40 -10.49 -4.95
C GLU A 117 13.17 -9.68 -5.35
N PRO A 118 12.74 -8.69 -4.56
CA PRO A 118 11.63 -7.83 -4.92
C PRO A 118 11.94 -7.12 -6.25
N PRO A 119 10.97 -7.06 -7.18
CA PRO A 119 11.18 -6.33 -8.42
C PRO A 119 11.40 -4.84 -8.13
N GLN A 120 12.52 -4.29 -8.61
CA GLN A 120 12.91 -2.90 -8.37
C GLN A 120 11.93 -1.87 -8.96
N HIS A 121 11.10 -2.29 -9.92
CA HIS A 121 10.04 -1.47 -10.49
C HIS A 121 8.74 -1.50 -9.67
N GLY A 122 8.68 -2.29 -8.59
CA GLY A 122 7.45 -2.56 -7.85
C GLY A 122 6.31 -3.00 -8.77
N ASN A 123 5.12 -2.49 -8.54
CA ASN A 123 3.98 -2.58 -9.44
C ASN A 123 3.62 -1.19 -10.02
N TYR A 124 4.60 -0.28 -10.07
CA TYR A 124 4.45 1.05 -10.68
C TYR A 124 4.62 1.00 -12.20
N TYR A 125 5.28 -0.04 -12.71
CA TYR A 125 5.54 -0.27 -14.12
C TYR A 125 5.18 -1.71 -14.49
N PRO A 126 5.01 -2.04 -15.79
CA PRO A 126 4.80 -3.42 -16.22
C PRO A 126 5.97 -4.34 -15.81
N ASP A 127 5.69 -5.59 -15.43
CA ASP A 127 6.72 -6.56 -15.00
C ASP A 127 7.80 -6.85 -16.05
N ASP A 128 7.49 -6.62 -17.34
CA ASP A 128 8.41 -6.81 -18.46
C ASP A 128 9.13 -5.54 -18.90
N ILE A 129 8.91 -4.42 -18.20
CA ILE A 129 9.43 -3.11 -18.61
C ILE A 129 10.96 -3.10 -18.64
N LYS A 130 11.50 -2.48 -19.68
CA LYS A 130 12.93 -2.14 -19.73
C LYS A 130 13.11 -0.67 -19.47
N LYS A 131 14.16 -0.31 -18.72
CA LYS A 131 14.52 1.09 -18.47
C LYS A 131 14.59 1.92 -19.76
N GLN A 132 15.27 1.40 -20.79
CA GLN A 132 15.40 2.12 -22.06
C GLN A 132 14.06 2.29 -22.77
N GLU A 133 13.19 1.28 -22.72
CA GLU A 133 11.85 1.36 -23.32
C GLU A 133 11.02 2.48 -22.70
N TYR A 134 11.03 2.59 -21.37
CA TYR A 134 10.37 3.69 -20.66
C TYR A 134 10.95 5.05 -21.09
N LEU A 135 12.28 5.18 -21.13
CA LEU A 135 12.94 6.42 -21.53
C LEU A 135 12.61 6.84 -22.97
N ASP A 136 12.60 5.88 -23.89
CA ASP A 136 12.24 6.12 -25.30
C ASP A 136 10.77 6.52 -25.45
N TRP A 137 9.87 5.88 -24.69
CA TRP A 137 8.46 6.22 -24.64
C TRP A 137 8.26 7.65 -24.12
N VAL A 138 8.82 8.00 -22.96
CA VAL A 138 8.73 9.35 -22.38
C VAL A 138 9.30 10.41 -23.32
N ALA A 139 10.43 10.13 -23.99
CA ALA A 139 11.02 11.04 -24.96
C ALA A 139 10.14 11.30 -26.20
N SER A 140 9.21 10.39 -26.50
CA SER A 140 8.25 10.53 -27.59
C SER A 140 6.97 11.29 -27.22
N LEU A 141 6.75 11.57 -25.93
CA LEU A 141 5.58 12.28 -25.43
C LEU A 141 5.81 13.79 -25.36
N GLU A 142 4.72 14.55 -25.44
CA GLU A 142 4.70 16.00 -25.27
C GLU A 142 3.51 16.42 -24.40
N GLY A 143 3.55 17.64 -23.86
CA GLY A 143 2.45 18.20 -23.07
C GLY A 143 2.08 17.37 -21.85
N GLN A 144 0.78 17.18 -21.62
CA GLN A 144 0.26 16.51 -20.42
C GLN A 144 0.67 15.04 -20.35
N ASP A 145 0.69 14.32 -21.47
CA ASP A 145 1.05 12.90 -21.49
C ASP A 145 2.48 12.68 -20.95
N LYS A 146 3.41 13.58 -21.27
CA LYS A 146 4.77 13.54 -20.74
C LYS A 146 4.80 13.82 -19.24
N LEU A 147 4.05 14.82 -18.78
CA LEU A 147 3.96 15.15 -17.36
C LEU A 147 3.37 13.99 -16.54
N ASP A 148 2.33 13.33 -17.07
CA ASP A 148 1.71 12.18 -16.43
C ASP A 148 2.66 10.98 -16.39
N ALA A 149 3.42 10.75 -17.47
CA ALA A 149 4.43 9.70 -17.51
C ALA A 149 5.58 9.90 -16.51
N GLU A 150 5.96 11.14 -16.23
CA GLU A 150 7.03 11.52 -15.27
C GLU A 150 6.49 11.79 -13.84
N SER A 151 5.19 11.64 -13.61
CA SER A 151 4.50 12.02 -12.37
C SER A 151 4.74 11.04 -11.23
N TYR A 152 4.80 11.56 -9.99
CA TYR A 152 4.79 10.76 -8.76
C TYR A 152 3.45 10.08 -8.46
N TYR A 153 2.38 10.48 -9.14
CA TYR A 153 1.00 10.06 -8.84
C TYR A 153 0.37 9.25 -9.97
N HIS A 154 1.22 8.61 -10.79
CA HIS A 154 0.80 7.76 -11.89
C HIS A 154 1.56 6.44 -11.87
N VAL A 155 0.89 5.37 -12.26
CA VAL A 155 1.54 4.11 -12.66
C VAL A 155 1.64 4.07 -14.17
N VAL A 156 2.66 3.39 -14.68
CA VAL A 156 2.78 3.07 -16.10
C VAL A 156 2.22 1.67 -16.33
N LYS A 157 1.37 1.53 -17.33
CA LYS A 157 0.76 0.26 -17.74
C LYS A 157 1.04 -0.01 -19.21
N ARG A 158 0.88 -1.27 -19.61
CA ARG A 158 1.02 -1.73 -21.00
C ARG A 158 -0.31 -2.23 -21.51
N ASP A 159 -0.75 -1.73 -22.66
CA ASP A 159 -1.96 -2.22 -23.31
C ASP A 159 -1.71 -3.61 -23.90
N ALA A 160 -2.47 -4.61 -23.46
CA ALA A 160 -2.23 -6.01 -23.83
C ALA A 160 -2.46 -6.29 -25.33
N LYS A 161 -3.19 -5.44 -26.05
CA LYS A 161 -3.50 -5.63 -27.48
C LYS A 161 -2.47 -4.99 -28.39
N THR A 162 -2.01 -3.79 -28.04
CA THR A 162 -1.15 -2.95 -28.86
C THR A 162 0.30 -2.92 -28.37
N GLY A 163 0.55 -3.35 -27.12
CA GLY A 163 1.86 -3.31 -26.48
C GLY A 163 2.31 -1.91 -26.05
N LYS A 164 1.49 -0.87 -26.28
CA LYS A 164 1.84 0.52 -25.99
C LYS A 164 1.80 0.82 -24.49
N LEU A 165 2.74 1.65 -24.04
CA LEU A 165 2.75 2.18 -22.68
C LEU A 165 1.79 3.37 -22.55
N TYR A 166 1.19 3.51 -21.36
CA TYR A 166 0.34 4.63 -20.97
C TYR A 166 0.41 4.86 -19.46
N ALA A 167 0.21 6.11 -19.04
CA ALA A 167 0.14 6.49 -17.62
C ALA A 167 -1.30 6.37 -17.10
N VAL A 168 -1.46 5.95 -15.84
CA VAL A 168 -2.77 5.86 -15.14
C VAL A 168 -2.64 6.58 -13.80
N PRO A 169 -3.48 7.59 -13.52
CA PRO A 169 -3.44 8.30 -12.25
C PRO A 169 -3.80 7.38 -11.09
N TYR A 170 -3.20 7.60 -9.92
CA TYR A 170 -3.45 6.82 -8.71
C TYR A 170 -4.94 6.82 -8.30
N SER A 171 -5.65 7.93 -8.49
CA SER A 171 -7.09 8.02 -8.25
C SER A 171 -7.93 7.04 -9.09
N VAL A 172 -7.41 6.59 -10.24
CA VAL A 172 -8.02 5.56 -11.09
C VAL A 172 -7.49 4.18 -10.75
N GLU A 173 -6.17 4.01 -10.66
CA GLU A 173 -5.52 2.72 -10.40
C GLU A 173 -5.93 2.11 -9.06
N TYR A 174 -6.06 2.95 -8.02
CA TYR A 174 -6.34 2.53 -6.65
C TYR A 174 -7.73 2.97 -6.18
N LYS A 175 -8.64 3.23 -7.12
CA LYS A 175 -9.98 3.76 -6.83
C LYS A 175 -10.76 2.93 -5.81
N ASP A 176 -10.62 1.61 -5.87
CA ASP A 176 -11.27 0.65 -4.98
C ASP A 176 -10.88 0.83 -3.50
N PHE A 177 -9.70 1.40 -3.23
CA PHE A 177 -9.24 1.75 -1.89
C PHE A 177 -9.36 3.26 -1.58
N LEU A 178 -9.07 4.11 -2.57
CA LEU A 178 -9.06 5.57 -2.40
C LEU A 178 -10.46 6.17 -2.24
N ALA A 179 -11.47 5.62 -2.91
CA ALA A 179 -12.85 6.07 -2.74
C ALA A 179 -13.38 5.84 -1.31
N PRO A 180 -13.33 4.63 -0.73
CA PRO A 180 -13.75 4.43 0.65
C PRO A 180 -12.86 5.19 1.66
N ALA A 181 -11.56 5.35 1.37
CA ALA A 181 -10.69 6.18 2.21
C ALA A 181 -11.15 7.65 2.22
N ALA A 182 -11.49 8.21 1.06
CA ALA A 182 -12.01 9.58 0.95
C ALA A 182 -13.34 9.76 1.71
N GLU A 183 -14.24 8.77 1.64
CA GLU A 183 -15.50 8.78 2.40
C GLU A 183 -15.26 8.78 3.91
N LEU A 184 -14.36 7.93 4.40
CA LEU A 184 -13.99 7.86 5.81
C LEU A 184 -13.33 9.15 6.30
N MET A 185 -12.42 9.72 5.51
CA MET A 185 -11.80 11.01 5.83
C MET A 185 -12.81 12.16 5.86
N THR A 186 -13.78 12.16 4.94
CA THR A 186 -14.88 13.13 4.93
C THR A 186 -15.78 13.00 6.17
N GLN A 187 -16.03 11.77 6.63
CA GLN A 187 -16.78 11.52 7.87
C GLN A 187 -15.99 11.99 9.09
N ALA A 188 -14.70 11.63 9.19
CA ALA A 188 -13.82 12.06 10.26
C ALA A 188 -13.70 13.59 10.34
N ALA A 189 -13.64 14.28 9.19
CA ALA A 189 -13.62 15.75 9.12
C ALA A 189 -14.82 16.44 9.78
N ARG A 190 -15.97 15.75 9.90
CA ARG A 190 -17.17 16.28 10.56
C ARG A 190 -17.16 16.07 12.07
N LEU A 191 -16.30 15.19 12.57
CA LEU A 191 -16.24 14.76 13.96
C LEU A 191 -15.10 15.42 14.73
N VAL A 192 -13.96 15.62 14.06
CA VAL A 192 -12.79 16.23 14.71
C VAL A 192 -13.08 17.64 15.19
N SER A 193 -12.55 17.98 16.36
CA SER A 193 -12.81 19.25 17.02
C SER A 193 -11.99 20.41 16.39
N ASP A 194 -10.78 20.12 15.93
CA ASP A 194 -9.91 21.10 15.29
C ASP A 194 -10.29 21.36 13.82
N GLN A 195 -10.58 22.62 13.50
CA GLN A 195 -11.05 23.03 12.17
C GLN A 195 -9.97 22.96 11.08
N SER A 196 -8.69 23.09 11.45
CA SER A 196 -7.60 22.95 10.49
C SER A 196 -7.37 21.49 10.10
N LEU A 197 -7.50 20.56 11.06
CA LEU A 197 -7.52 19.13 10.78
C LEU A 197 -8.73 18.75 9.94
N ALA A 198 -9.94 19.23 10.29
CA ALA A 198 -11.14 19.00 9.48
C ALA A 198 -10.95 19.46 8.03
N LYS A 199 -10.31 20.62 7.83
CA LYS A 199 -9.99 21.14 6.50
C LYS A 199 -9.04 20.22 5.74
N PHE A 200 -7.94 19.80 6.36
CA PHE A 200 -7.01 18.85 5.76
C PHE A 200 -7.68 17.53 5.39
N LEU A 201 -8.45 16.94 6.31
CA LEU A 201 -9.12 15.67 6.07
C LEU A 201 -10.06 15.74 4.86
N LYS A 202 -10.79 16.86 4.72
CA LYS A 202 -11.65 17.11 3.57
C LYS A 202 -10.84 17.30 2.28
N SER A 203 -9.82 18.16 2.28
CA SER A 203 -9.05 18.41 1.05
C SER A 203 -8.24 17.19 0.61
N ARG A 204 -7.73 16.38 1.54
CA ARG A 204 -7.07 15.10 1.22
C ARG A 204 -8.04 14.06 0.66
N ALA A 205 -9.27 14.00 1.17
CA ALA A 205 -10.32 13.18 0.57
C ALA A 205 -10.60 13.60 -0.89
N ASP A 206 -10.67 14.90 -1.16
CA ASP A 206 -10.83 15.42 -2.53
C ASP A 206 -9.62 15.08 -3.42
N SER A 207 -8.39 15.12 -2.87
CA SER A 207 -7.16 14.72 -3.57
C SER A 207 -7.15 13.24 -3.97
N PHE A 208 -7.65 12.34 -3.13
CA PHE A 208 -7.75 10.91 -3.45
C PHE A 208 -8.62 10.63 -4.67
N ILE A 209 -9.61 11.48 -4.94
CA ILE A 209 -10.51 11.34 -6.09
C ILE A 209 -9.97 12.10 -7.32
N SER A 210 -9.39 13.27 -7.11
CA SER A 210 -8.94 14.16 -8.19
C SER A 210 -7.52 13.89 -8.70
N ASN A 211 -6.70 13.19 -7.91
CA ASN A 211 -5.25 13.04 -8.11
C ASN A 211 -4.42 14.32 -7.90
N GLU A 212 -5.03 15.41 -7.39
CA GLU A 212 -4.38 16.70 -7.17
C GLU A 212 -4.08 16.93 -5.68
N TYR A 213 -2.80 16.83 -5.28
CA TYR A 213 -2.41 16.78 -3.86
C TYR A 213 -1.95 18.10 -3.25
N VAL A 214 -1.51 19.07 -4.07
CA VAL A 214 -0.85 20.31 -3.60
C VAL A 214 -1.66 21.06 -2.54
N GLN A 215 -2.97 21.25 -2.75
CA GLN A 215 -3.80 21.98 -1.79
C GLN A 215 -3.94 21.22 -0.46
N SER A 216 -4.06 19.89 -0.51
CA SER A 216 -4.14 19.06 0.69
C SER A 216 -2.81 19.04 1.45
N ASP A 217 -1.66 19.08 0.76
CA ASP A 217 -0.34 19.18 1.38
C ASP A 217 -0.17 20.52 2.12
N VAL A 218 -0.65 21.61 1.51
CA VAL A 218 -0.68 22.93 2.16
C VAL A 218 -1.58 22.92 3.39
N ASP A 219 -2.74 22.27 3.32
CA ASP A 219 -3.65 22.17 4.46
C ASP A 219 -3.08 21.27 5.57
N TRP A 220 -2.37 20.20 5.22
CA TRP A 220 -1.64 19.33 6.15
C TRP A 220 -0.58 20.12 6.94
N LEU A 221 0.26 20.89 6.25
CA LEU A 221 1.28 21.75 6.89
C LEU A 221 0.68 22.87 7.76
N ARG A 222 -0.61 23.18 7.57
CA ARG A 222 -1.35 24.20 8.31
C ARG A 222 -2.21 23.64 9.43
N ILE A 223 -2.14 22.33 9.70
CA ILE A 223 -2.76 21.76 10.90
C ILE A 223 -2.20 22.48 12.13
N SER A 224 -3.12 22.95 12.96
CA SER A 224 -2.85 23.65 14.20
C SER A 224 -1.98 22.78 15.10
N LYS A 225 -0.97 23.39 15.73
CA LYS A 225 -0.16 22.74 16.76
C LYS A 225 -0.96 22.34 18.00
N GLU A 226 -2.15 22.93 18.16
CA GLU A 226 -3.10 22.63 19.23
C GLU A 226 -4.04 21.47 18.87
N SER A 227 -4.01 20.96 17.63
CA SER A 227 -4.79 19.78 17.25
C SER A 227 -4.35 18.59 18.09
N ALA A 228 -5.31 17.93 18.75
CA ALA A 228 -5.03 16.76 19.57
C ALA A 228 -4.71 15.51 18.74
N LEU A 229 -5.04 15.53 17.45
CA LEU A 229 -4.74 14.49 16.48
C LEU A 229 -3.81 15.05 15.40
N ASP A 230 -2.81 14.27 15.05
CA ASP A 230 -1.95 14.50 13.87
C ASP A 230 -2.12 13.31 12.92
N VAL A 231 -2.39 13.60 11.65
CA VAL A 231 -2.79 12.60 10.66
C VAL A 231 -2.00 12.84 9.39
N THR A 232 -1.28 11.81 8.95
CA THR A 232 -0.58 11.78 7.66
C THR A 232 -1.10 10.59 6.88
N ALA A 233 -1.68 10.84 5.71
CA ALA A 233 -2.23 9.78 4.85
C ALA A 233 -2.25 10.22 3.38
N GLY A 234 -1.42 9.62 2.53
CA GLY A 234 -1.39 9.92 1.10
C GLY A 234 -0.17 9.30 0.41
N PRO A 235 -0.03 9.49 -0.91
CA PRO A 235 1.11 8.99 -1.66
C PRO A 235 2.37 9.82 -1.36
N TYR A 236 3.19 9.30 -0.44
CA TYR A 236 4.57 9.72 -0.18
C TYR A 236 5.49 8.49 -0.26
N GLU A 237 6.69 8.55 0.33
CA GLU A 237 7.62 7.42 0.46
C GLU A 237 7.11 6.32 1.41
#